data_AF-A0A7W2A8C8-F1
#
_entry.id   AF-A0A7W2A8C8-F1
#
_cell.length_a   1.000
_cell.length_b   1.000
_cell.length_c   1.000
_cell.angle_alpha   90.00
_cell.angle_beta   90.00
_cell.angle_gamma   90.00
#
_symmetry.space_group_name_H-M   'P 1'
#
loop_
_entity.id
_entity.type
_entity.pdbx_description
1 polymer ?
#
loop_
_entity_poly.entity_id
_entity_poly.type
_entity_poly.pdbx_seq_one_letter_code
_entity_poly.pdbx_strand_id
1 'polypeptide(L)'
;MEPRLNNQPVKPVQKPASPWKYVLSFFWMIVFTAIAFVLVWGEYLNPEATFWVITFLASLQVLLQLFTFMHLDQKGQSMPIIFMGLGILIAVISAVGIVLM
;
A
#
# COMPACT_ATOMS: atom_id res chain seq x y z
N MET A 1 3.17 -9.01 -57.33
CA MET A 1 2.88 -9.15 -55.89
C MET A 1 3.10 -7.79 -55.27
N GLU A 2 2.05 -6.99 -55.10
CA GLU A 2 2.16 -5.67 -54.50
C GLU A 2 2.31 -5.83 -52.98
N PRO A 3 3.27 -5.14 -52.33
CA PRO A 3 3.36 -5.14 -50.88
C PRO A 3 2.18 -4.32 -50.35
N ARG A 4 1.23 -5.01 -49.72
CA ARG A 4 0.12 -4.37 -48.99
C ARG A 4 0.73 -3.57 -47.83
N LEU A 5 0.86 -2.26 -48.00
CA LEU A 5 1.17 -1.33 -46.93
C LEU A 5 0.10 -1.48 -45.84
N ASN A 6 0.51 -2.14 -44.76
CA ASN A 6 -0.30 -2.43 -43.59
C ASN A 6 -0.58 -1.12 -42.84
N ASN A 7 -1.65 -0.42 -43.22
CA ASN A 7 -2.09 0.84 -42.60
C ASN A 7 -2.77 0.63 -41.22
N GLN A 8 -2.29 -0.32 -40.43
CA GLN A 8 -2.73 -0.44 -39.04
C GLN A 8 -2.23 0.80 -38.29
N PRO A 9 -3.11 1.58 -37.64
CA PRO A 9 -2.67 2.70 -36.82
C PRO A 9 -1.74 2.13 -35.75
N VAL A 10 -0.48 2.54 -35.79
CA VAL A 10 0.56 2.11 -34.84
C VAL A 10 0.03 2.43 -33.44
N LYS A 11 -0.32 1.39 -32.68
CA LYS A 11 -0.75 1.52 -31.28
C LYS A 11 0.34 2.33 -30.56
N PRO A 12 0.00 3.44 -29.87
CA PRO A 12 1.01 4.22 -29.17
C PRO A 12 1.69 3.31 -28.15
N VAL A 13 3.01 3.16 -28.31
CA VAL A 13 3.86 2.41 -27.40
C VAL A 13 3.72 3.06 -26.03
N GLN A 14 3.03 2.37 -25.11
CA GLN A 14 2.83 2.84 -23.75
C GLN A 14 4.21 2.99 -23.11
N LYS A 15 4.58 4.24 -22.79
CA LYS A 15 5.83 4.55 -22.10
C LYS A 15 5.94 3.67 -20.85
N PRO A 16 7.10 3.03 -20.60
CA PRO A 16 7.28 2.19 -19.41
C PRO A 16 6.94 3.03 -18.18
N ALA A 17 5.98 2.56 -17.40
CA ALA A 17 5.51 3.21 -16.19
C ALA A 17 6.72 3.53 -15.31
N SER A 18 6.87 4.80 -14.97
CA SER A 18 8.07 5.31 -14.33
C SER A 18 8.28 4.63 -12.96
N PRO A 19 9.45 4.01 -12.71
CA PRO A 19 9.77 3.33 -11.45
C PRO A 19 9.77 4.27 -10.23
N TRP A 20 9.67 5.58 -10.45
CA TRP A 20 9.59 6.61 -9.43
C TRP A 20 8.40 6.47 -8.47
N LYS A 21 7.26 5.92 -8.91
CA LYS A 21 6.09 5.72 -8.03
C LYS A 21 6.40 4.76 -6.87
N TYR A 22 7.19 3.72 -7.10
CA TYR A 22 7.57 2.76 -6.05
C TYR A 22 8.57 3.36 -5.06
N VAL A 23 9.51 4.15 -5.56
CA VAL A 23 10.54 4.80 -4.75
C VAL A 23 9.91 5.80 -3.77
N LEU A 24 8.88 6.53 -4.20
CA LEU A 24 8.18 7.46 -3.33
C LEU A 24 7.42 6.75 -2.20
N SER A 25 6.72 5.67 -2.50
CA SER A 25 6.04 4.87 -1.48
C SER A 25 7.03 4.22 -0.51
N PHE A 26 8.15 3.70 -1.02
CA PHE A 26 9.21 3.12 -0.19
C PHE A 26 9.83 4.17 0.76
N PHE A 27 10.04 5.39 0.28
CA PHE A 27 10.48 6.49 1.12
C PHE A 27 9.48 6.80 2.25
N TRP A 28 8.18 6.88 1.94
CA TRP A 28 7.14 7.07 2.96
C TRP A 28 7.13 5.96 4.01
N MET A 29 7.36 4.70 3.62
CA MET A 29 7.49 3.59 4.57
C MET A 29 8.66 3.79 5.54
N ILE A 30 9.82 4.19 5.04
CA ILE A 30 10.99 4.44 5.90
C ILE A 30 10.73 5.61 6.85
N VAL A 31 10.09 6.67 6.37
CA VAL A 31 9.77 7.84 7.20
C VAL A 31 8.83 7.46 8.34
N PHE A 32 7.73 6.76 8.04
CA PHE A 32 6.76 6.36 9.06
C PHE A 32 7.35 5.38 10.09
N THR A 33 8.22 4.45 9.68
CA THR A 33 8.90 3.57 10.65
C THR A 33 9.87 4.34 11.52
N ALA A 34 10.69 5.22 10.94
CA ALA A 34 11.63 6.05 11.70
C ALA A 34 10.90 6.91 12.76
N ILE A 35 9.76 7.50 12.41
CA ILE A 35 8.92 8.25 13.35
C ILE A 35 8.46 7.36 14.51
N ALA A 36 7.99 6.14 14.25
CA ALA A 36 7.55 5.21 15.28
C ALA A 36 8.70 4.84 16.24
N PHE A 37 9.91 4.59 15.71
CA PHE A 37 11.09 4.30 16.53
C PHE A 37 11.49 5.49 17.41
N VAL A 38 11.48 6.71 16.87
CA VAL A 38 11.78 7.93 17.64
C VAL A 38 10.74 8.17 18.74
N LEU A 39 9.46 7.90 18.46
CA LEU A 39 8.37 8.02 19.43
C LEU A 39 8.54 7.08 20.62
N VAL A 40 8.95 5.83 20.37
CA VAL A 40 9.23 4.85 21.43
C VAL A 40 10.52 5.18 22.18
N TRP A 41 11.59 5.54 21.46
CA TRP A 41 12.89 5.83 22.05
C TRP A 41 12.88 7.07 22.94
N GLY A 42 12.15 8.11 22.54
CA GLY A 42 12.11 9.36 23.28
C GLY A 42 11.19 9.36 24.50
N GLU A 43 10.43 8.29 24.73
CA GLU A 43 9.46 8.15 25.83
C GLU A 43 8.55 9.40 26.00
N TYR A 44 8.24 10.09 24.90
CA TYR A 44 7.53 11.38 24.93
C TYR A 44 6.08 11.27 25.45
N LEU A 45 5.52 10.07 25.45
CA LEU A 45 4.13 9.77 25.82
C LEU A 45 4.08 8.59 26.80
N ASN A 46 3.01 8.53 27.59
CA ASN A 46 2.74 7.38 28.46
C ASN A 46 2.75 6.06 27.67
N PRO A 47 3.16 4.93 28.28
CA PRO A 47 3.28 3.64 27.58
C PRO A 47 2.00 3.22 26.85
N GLU A 48 0.83 3.44 27.45
CA GLU A 48 -0.47 3.14 26.82
C GLU A 48 -0.76 4.05 25.62
N ALA A 49 -0.45 5.35 25.72
CA ALA A 49 -0.62 6.28 24.61
C ALA A 49 0.33 5.95 23.45
N THR A 50 1.59 5.62 23.78
CA THR A 50 2.57 5.15 22.80
C THR A 50 2.07 3.91 22.07
N PHE A 51 1.52 2.91 22.79
CA PHE A 51 0.98 1.70 22.20
C PHE A 51 -0.12 1.97 21.15
N TRP A 52 -1.11 2.81 21.47
CA TRP A 52 -2.18 3.14 20.53
C TRP A 52 -1.66 3.91 19.31
N VAL A 53 -0.73 4.85 19.51
CA VAL A 53 -0.13 5.66 18.45
C VAL A 53 0.69 4.81 17.48
N ILE A 54 1.58 3.92 17.99
CA ILE A 54 2.39 3.05 17.12
C ILE A 54 1.52 2.03 16.39
N THR A 55 0.45 1.52 17.01
CA THR A 55 -0.49 0.59 16.37
C THR A 55 -1.24 1.26 15.21
N PHE A 56 -1.61 2.53 15.36
CA PHE A 56 -2.21 3.32 14.29
C PHE A 56 -1.22 3.56 13.15
N LEU A 57 0.02 3.98 13.45
CA LEU A 57 1.10 4.15 12.46
C LEU A 57 1.42 2.84 11.72
N ALA A 58 1.44 1.71 12.44
CA ALA A 58 1.64 0.38 11.86
C ALA A 58 0.48 -0.05 10.95
N SER A 59 -0.76 0.30 11.31
CA SER A 59 -1.93 0.03 10.46
C SER A 59 -1.87 0.84 9.16
N LEU A 60 -1.49 2.12 9.24
CA LEU A 60 -1.27 2.98 8.07
C LEU A 60 -0.15 2.45 7.16
N GLN A 61 0.95 1.97 7.76
CA GLN A 61 2.04 1.29 7.06
C GLN A 61 1.56 0.09 6.23
N VAL A 62 0.75 -0.79 6.82
CA VAL A 62 0.20 -1.96 6.12
C VAL A 62 -0.63 -1.54 4.91
N LEU A 63 -1.47 -0.51 5.04
CA LEU A 63 -2.27 0.00 3.92
C LEU A 63 -1.41 0.59 2.79
N LEU A 64 -0.38 1.37 3.11
CA LEU A 64 0.53 1.95 2.12
C LEU A 64 1.32 0.87 1.37
N GLN A 65 1.75 -0.17 2.08
CA GLN A 65 2.39 -1.34 1.48
C GLN A 65 1.44 -2.05 0.52
N LEU A 66 0.19 -2.25 0.94
CA LEU A 66 -0.86 -2.86 0.13
C LEU A 66 -1.12 -2.09 -1.17
N PHE A 67 -1.34 -0.78 -1.08
CA PHE A 67 -1.63 0.08 -2.24
C PHE A 67 -0.45 0.21 -3.21
N THR A 68 0.78 0.12 -2.70
CA THR A 68 1.99 0.25 -3.52
C THR A 68 2.33 -1.05 -4.23
N PHE A 69 2.25 -2.18 -3.53
CA PHE A 69 2.61 -3.49 -4.10
C PHE A 69 1.48 -4.09 -4.93
N MET A 70 0.24 -3.92 -4.49
CA MET A 70 -0.93 -4.33 -5.23
C MET A 70 -1.42 -3.11 -6.01
N HIS A 71 -1.08 -3.00 -7.29
CA HIS A 71 -1.53 -1.93 -8.20
C HIS A 71 -3.05 -1.96 -8.42
N LEU A 72 -3.81 -1.67 -7.36
CA LEU A 72 -5.26 -1.63 -7.36
C LEU A 72 -5.81 -0.53 -8.30
N ASP A 73 -4.93 0.31 -8.85
CA ASP A 73 -5.22 1.34 -9.84
C ASP A 73 -5.36 0.80 -11.28
N GLN A 74 -5.02 -0.46 -11.55
CA GLN A 74 -5.27 -1.05 -12.87
C GLN A 74 -6.74 -1.51 -13.01
N LYS A 75 -7.54 -0.65 -13.67
CA LYS A 75 -8.93 -0.91 -14.07
C LYS A 75 -9.05 -2.27 -14.79
N GLY A 76 -9.54 -3.29 -14.07
CA GLY A 76 -9.87 -4.59 -14.67
C GLY A 76 -9.83 -5.78 -13.72
N GLN A 77 -9.17 -5.68 -12.57
CA GLN A 77 -9.10 -6.77 -11.58
C GLN A 77 -9.95 -6.47 -10.34
N SER A 78 -11.28 -6.62 -10.48
CA SER A 78 -12.22 -6.46 -9.38
C SER A 78 -12.05 -7.51 -8.27
N MET A 79 -11.51 -8.70 -8.61
CA MET A 79 -11.34 -9.78 -7.63
C MET A 79 -10.31 -9.50 -6.53
N PRO A 80 -9.08 -9.02 -6.84
CA PRO A 80 -8.12 -8.60 -5.83
C PRO A 80 -8.67 -7.56 -4.86
N ILE A 81 -9.44 -6.57 -5.34
CA ILE A 81 -10.03 -5.52 -4.49
C ILE A 81 -11.00 -6.13 -3.47
N ILE A 82 -11.86 -7.05 -3.91
CA ILE A 82 -12.83 -7.73 -3.03
C ILE A 82 -12.12 -8.61 -2.00
N PHE A 83 -11.13 -9.40 -2.43
CA PHE A 83 -10.32 -10.22 -1.54
C PHE A 83 -9.56 -9.38 -0.51
N MET A 84 -9.03 -8.22 -0.93
CA MET A 84 -8.33 -7.30 -0.05
C MET A 84 -9.28 -6.70 0.98
N GLY A 85 -10.47 -6.29 0.58
CA GLY A 85 -11.51 -5.79 1.48
C GLY A 85 -11.94 -6.83 2.51
N LEU A 86 -12.12 -8.10 2.10
CA LEU A 86 -12.40 -9.20 3.01
C LEU A 86 -11.22 -9.49 3.96
N GLY A 87 -9.99 -9.48 3.45
CA GLY A 87 -8.79 -9.66 4.26
C GLY A 87 -8.64 -8.58 5.34
N ILE A 88 -8.88 -7.31 4.98
CA ILE A 88 -8.88 -6.20 5.94
C ILE A 88 -10.00 -6.37 6.96
N LEU A 89 -11.21 -6.75 6.53
CA LEU A 89 -12.34 -6.97 7.43
C LEU A 89 -12.02 -8.06 8.46
N ILE A 90 -11.47 -9.21 8.03
CA ILE A 90 -11.07 -10.29 8.93
C ILE A 90 -9.94 -9.82 9.86
N ALA A 91 -8.91 -9.15 9.33
CA ALA A 91 -7.80 -8.65 10.14
C ALA A 91 -8.26 -7.70 11.25
N VAL A 92 -9.18 -6.77 10.94
CA VAL A 92 -9.74 -5.83 11.93
C VAL A 92 -10.56 -6.58 12.98
N ILE A 93 -11.45 -7.49 12.57
CA ILE A 93 -12.28 -8.27 13.51
C ILE A 93 -11.40 -9.10 14.44
N SER A 94 -10.38 -9.79 13.91
CA SER A 94 -9.45 -10.58 14.70
C SER A 94 -8.62 -9.73 15.65
N ALA A 95 -8.08 -8.60 15.19
CA ALA A 95 -7.31 -7.69 16.04
C ALA A 95 -8.15 -7.14 17.20
N VAL A 96 -9.37 -6.67 16.89
CA VAL A 96 -10.31 -6.15 17.88
C VAL A 96 -10.74 -7.26 18.86
N GLY A 97 -10.98 -8.47 18.36
CA GLY A 97 -11.31 -9.63 19.19
C GLY A 97 -10.19 -10.01 20.17
N ILE A 98 -8.91 -9.93 19.74
CA ILE A 98 -7.75 -10.19 20.60
C ILE A 98 -7.58 -9.10 21.65
N VAL A 99 -7.85 -7.83 21.31
CA VAL A 99 -7.70 -6.71 22.26
C VAL A 99 -8.83 -6.65 23.29
N LEU A 100 -10.03 -7.10 22.93
CA LEU A 100 -11.22 -7.09 23.81
C LEU A 100 -11.36 -8.34 24.70
N MET A 101 -10.66 -9.43 24.39
CA MET A 101 -10.60 -10.65 25.22
C MET A 101 -9.51 -10.55 26.28
#